data_AF-X1CFY4-F1
#
_entry.id   AF-X1CFY4-F1
#
_cell.length_a   1.000
_cell.length_b   1.000
_cell.length_c   1.000
_cell.angle_alpha   90.00
_cell.angle_beta   90.00
_cell.angle_gamma   90.00
#
_symmetry.space_group_name_H-M   'P 1'
#
loop_
_entity.id
_entity.type
_entity.pdbx_description
1 polymer ?
#
loop_
_entity_poly.entity_id
_entity_poly.type
_entity_poly.pdbx_seq_one_letter_code
_entity_poly.pdbx_strand_id
1 'polypeptide(L)'
;MIIYQNQDGLDDVVLELEITPNRPDCLSVIGIAREISALIGTEFITGEYDFKKRLNIDSKFEIEIEDYDLCPRYSAKLFRNIPNIKSPQWLKNRLILCDVRPINLIVDLTNYVMLETGQPLHA
;
A
#
# COMPACT_ATOMS: atom_id res chain seq x y z
N MET A 1 -10.80 10.61 16.39
CA MET A 1 -11.86 9.69 15.91
C MET A 1 -12.86 10.50 15.13
N ILE A 2 -12.84 10.38 13.81
CA ILE A 2 -13.78 11.05 12.91
C ILE A 2 -14.67 9.96 12.29
N ILE A 3 -15.99 10.18 12.32
CA ILE A 3 -16.95 9.27 11.67
C ILE A 3 -17.18 9.79 10.26
N TYR A 4 -16.86 8.98 9.26
CA TYR A 4 -17.11 9.31 7.85
C TYR A 4 -18.29 8.48 7.33
N GLN A 5 -19.22 9.13 6.64
CA GLN A 5 -20.23 8.46 5.85
C GLN A 5 -19.66 8.13 4.47
N ASN A 6 -19.43 6.85 4.18
CA ASN A 6 -19.03 6.43 2.84
C ASN A 6 -20.24 6.37 1.90
N GLN A 7 -20.01 6.56 0.60
CA GLN A 7 -21.07 6.56 -0.44
C GLN A 7 -21.87 5.25 -0.54
N ASP A 8 -21.38 4.17 0.09
CA ASP A 8 -22.02 2.85 0.14
C ASP A 8 -22.93 2.66 1.38
N GLY A 9 -23.12 3.69 2.21
CA GLY A 9 -24.02 3.66 3.37
C GLY A 9 -23.48 2.90 4.59
N LEU A 10 -22.16 2.66 4.64
CA LEU A 10 -21.48 2.09 5.81
C LEU A 10 -20.77 3.21 6.57
N ASP A 11 -21.09 3.34 7.86
CA ASP A 11 -20.37 4.20 8.79
C ASP A 11 -18.97 3.63 9.02
N ASP A 12 -17.94 4.44 8.75
CA ASP A 12 -16.56 4.06 9.00
C ASP A 12 -15.94 4.99 10.05
N VAL A 13 -14.98 4.45 10.82
CA VAL A 13 -14.32 5.15 11.92
C VAL A 13 -12.86 5.33 11.58
N VAL A 14 -12.44 6.59 11.42
CA VAL A 14 -11.04 6.94 11.15
C VAL A 14 -10.34 7.31 12.47
N LEU A 15 -9.24 6.60 12.72
CA LEU A 15 -8.30 6.87 13.80
C LEU A 15 -7.10 7.61 13.23
N GLU A 16 -6.86 8.80 13.76
CA GLU A 16 -5.64 9.56 13.52
C GLU A 16 -4.63 9.20 14.60
N LEU A 17 -3.43 8.79 14.19
CA LEU A 17 -2.40 8.28 15.08
C LEU A 17 -1.16 9.18 15.03
N GLU A 18 -0.71 9.64 16.19
CA GLU A 18 0.61 10.26 16.32
C GLU A 18 1.67 9.16 16.51
N ILE A 19 2.41 8.86 15.44
CA ILE A 19 3.43 7.81 15.45
C ILE A 19 4.78 8.40 15.86
N THR A 20 5.41 7.81 16.88
CA THR A 20 6.75 8.22 17.33
C THR A 20 7.84 7.71 16.38
N PRO A 21 9.02 8.37 16.30
CA PRO A 21 10.08 8.01 15.34
C PRO A 21 10.60 6.57 15.43
N ASN A 22 10.47 5.93 16.60
CA ASN A 22 10.89 4.56 16.85
C ASN A 22 9.85 3.50 16.41
N ARG A 23 8.70 3.91 15.87
CA ARG A 23 7.62 3.00 15.39
C ARG A 23 7.27 3.18 13.91
N PRO A 24 8.26 3.19 12.99
CA PRO A 24 7.98 3.34 11.56
C PRO A 24 7.15 2.17 10.99
N ASP A 25 7.13 1.03 11.69
CA ASP A 25 6.28 -0.11 11.36
C ASP A 25 4.79 0.26 11.41
N CYS A 26 4.36 1.17 12.28
CA CYS A 26 2.96 1.61 12.39
C CYS A 26 2.55 2.67 11.34
N LEU A 27 3.42 3.00 10.37
CA LEU A 27 3.07 3.89 9.25
C LEU A 27 2.30 3.16 8.13
N SER A 28 1.82 1.95 8.39
CA SER A 28 1.01 1.16 7.46
C SER A 28 -0.10 0.39 8.15
N VAL A 29 -1.16 0.09 7.38
CA VAL A 29 -2.31 -0.68 7.88
C VAL A 29 -1.88 -2.06 8.37
N ILE A 30 -1.01 -2.75 7.64
CA ILE A 30 -0.47 -4.06 8.02
C ILE A 30 0.33 -3.98 9.34
N GLY A 31 1.12 -2.92 9.53
CA GLY A 31 1.88 -2.73 10.76
C GLY A 31 0.99 -2.44 11.97
N ILE A 32 -0.01 -1.58 11.81
CA ILE A 32 -1.02 -1.30 12.85
C ILE A 32 -1.79 -2.59 13.19
N ALA A 33 -2.25 -3.33 12.19
CA ALA A 33 -2.96 -4.59 12.40
C ALA A 33 -2.11 -5.62 13.17
N ARG A 34 -0.81 -5.69 12.86
CA ARG A 34 0.13 -6.56 13.58
C ARG A 34 0.26 -6.18 15.05
N GLU A 35 0.37 -4.90 15.35
CA GLU A 35 0.43 -4.39 16.72
C GLU A 35 -0.85 -4.71 17.49
N ILE A 36 -2.02 -4.47 16.87
CA ILE A 36 -3.31 -4.76 17.49
C ILE A 36 -3.43 -6.26 17.78
N SER A 37 -3.11 -7.14 16.83
CA SER A 37 -3.14 -8.60 17.03
C SER A 37 -2.27 -9.02 18.21
N ALA A 38 -1.05 -8.47 18.33
CA ALA A 38 -0.18 -8.74 19.46
C ALA A 38 -0.76 -8.25 20.79
N LEU A 39 -1.39 -7.07 20.80
CA LEU A 39 -1.97 -6.45 22.00
C LEU A 39 -3.17 -7.23 22.55
N ILE A 40 -4.06 -7.71 21.68
CA ILE A 40 -5.29 -8.41 22.09
C ILE A 40 -5.14 -9.94 22.09
N GLY A 41 -3.99 -10.47 21.68
CA GLY A 41 -3.70 -11.90 21.66
C GLY A 41 -4.47 -12.67 20.59
N THR A 42 -4.74 -12.06 19.43
CA THR A 42 -5.42 -12.70 18.31
C THR A 42 -4.45 -13.08 17.19
N GLU A 43 -4.87 -14.01 16.33
CA GLU A 43 -4.12 -14.36 15.13
C GLU A 43 -4.00 -13.13 14.20
N PHE A 44 -2.78 -12.90 13.72
CA PHE A 44 -2.51 -11.88 12.72
C PHE A 44 -2.66 -12.48 11.32
N ILE A 45 -3.61 -11.96 10.54
CA ILE A 45 -3.91 -12.44 9.18
C ILE A 45 -3.55 -11.34 8.18
N THR A 46 -2.76 -11.70 7.17
CA THR A 46 -2.47 -10.83 6.02
C THR A 46 -3.01 -11.44 4.73
N GLY A 47 -3.11 -10.65 3.67
CA GLY A 47 -3.42 -11.19 2.34
C GLY A 47 -2.43 -12.27 1.90
N GLU A 48 -2.93 -13.32 1.26
CA GLU A 48 -2.09 -14.32 0.60
C GLU A 48 -1.56 -13.74 -0.72
N TYR A 49 -0.25 -13.57 -0.82
CA TYR A 49 0.41 -13.20 -2.07
C TYR A 49 0.99 -14.46 -2.73
N ASP A 50 0.54 -14.80 -3.94
CA ASP A 50 1.12 -15.91 -4.69
C ASP A 50 2.48 -15.51 -5.27
N PHE A 51 3.54 -15.87 -4.55
CA PHE A 51 4.94 -15.64 -4.96
C PHE A 51 5.45 -16.65 -6.00
N LYS A 52 4.70 -17.73 -6.32
CA LYS A 52 5.18 -18.78 -7.24
C LYS A 52 5.16 -18.35 -8.70
N LYS A 53 4.41 -17.31 -9.03
CA LYS A 53 4.40 -16.71 -10.37
C LYS A 53 5.64 -15.85 -10.57
N ARG A 54 6.72 -16.44 -11.13
CA ARG A 54 7.78 -15.68 -11.81
C ARG A 54 7.13 -14.88 -12.93
N LEU A 55 6.81 -13.61 -12.69
CA LEU A 55 6.16 -12.75 -13.66
C LEU A 55 7.19 -11.80 -14.26
N ASN A 56 7.34 -11.89 -15.58
CA ASN A 56 8.16 -11.06 -16.46
C ASN A 56 9.67 -11.15 -16.25
N ILE A 57 10.28 -12.12 -16.92
CA ILE A 57 11.65 -12.02 -17.41
C ILE A 57 11.53 -11.48 -18.84
N ASP A 58 11.28 -10.18 -18.98
CA ASP A 58 11.61 -9.55 -20.25
C ASP A 58 13.12 -9.36 -20.24
N SER A 59 13.83 -10.09 -21.10
CA SER A 59 15.30 -10.15 -21.10
C SER A 59 15.97 -8.83 -21.46
N LYS A 60 15.21 -7.77 -21.76
CA LYS A 60 15.74 -6.44 -22.13
C LYS A 60 15.63 -5.38 -21.04
N PHE A 61 14.98 -5.65 -19.92
CA PHE A 61 14.90 -4.69 -18.82
C PHE A 61 15.92 -5.04 -17.74
N GLU A 62 17.00 -4.26 -17.70
CA GLU A 62 18.09 -4.42 -16.74
C GLU A 62 18.02 -3.33 -15.67
N ILE A 63 18.33 -3.72 -14.42
CA ILE A 63 18.48 -2.80 -13.30
C ILE A 63 19.94 -2.91 -12.86
N GLU A 64 20.63 -1.78 -12.83
CA GLU A 64 21.96 -1.64 -12.27
C GLU A 64 21.88 -0.83 -10.97
N ILE A 65 22.56 -1.30 -9.92
CA ILE A 65 22.72 -0.59 -8.66
C ILE A 65 24.15 -0.07 -8.65
N GLU A 66 24.33 1.22 -8.93
CA GLU A 66 25.66 1.85 -9.01
C GLU A 66 26.28 2.08 -7.61
N ASP A 67 25.45 2.36 -6.61
CA ASP A 67 25.87 2.60 -5.22
C ASP A 67 25.08 1.70 -4.26
N TYR A 68 25.72 0.60 -3.84
CA TYR A 68 25.12 -0.40 -2.96
C TYR A 68 24.97 0.09 -1.51
N ASP A 69 25.84 1.01 -1.07
CA ASP A 69 25.81 1.53 0.30
C ASP A 69 24.58 2.42 0.51
N LEU A 70 24.18 3.17 -0.52
CA LEU A 70 22.97 4.01 -0.49
C LEU A 70 21.71 3.26 -0.92
N CYS A 71 21.81 2.29 -1.83
CA CYS A 71 20.66 1.53 -2.35
C CYS A 71 20.96 0.02 -2.36
N PRO A 72 20.82 -0.67 -1.23
CA PRO A 72 21.15 -2.10 -1.15
C PRO A 72 20.16 -2.99 -1.94
N ARG A 73 19.00 -2.44 -2.34
CA ARG A 73 17.98 -3.17 -3.09
C ARG A 73 17.13 -2.25 -3.93
N TYR A 74 17.03 -2.57 -5.21
CA TYR A 74 16.05 -2.02 -6.15
C TYR A 74 15.34 -3.15 -6.88
N SER A 75 14.04 -3.03 -7.07
CA SER A 75 13.25 -3.99 -7.83
C SER A 75 12.16 -3.28 -8.60
N ALA A 76 11.92 -3.70 -9.84
CA ALA A 76 10.84 -3.19 -10.65
C ALA A 76 10.11 -4.32 -11.37
N LYS A 77 8.92 -4.01 -11.87
CA LYS A 77 8.12 -4.92 -12.67
C LYS A 77 7.52 -4.17 -13.84
N LEU A 78 7.71 -4.71 -15.04
CA LEU A 78 7.15 -4.12 -16.24
C LEU A 78 5.70 -4.57 -16.44
N PHE A 79 4.80 -3.60 -16.61
CA PHE A 79 3.41 -3.83 -16.99
C PHE A 79 3.17 -3.15 -18.35
N ARG A 80 2.59 -3.88 -19.31
CA ARG A 80 2.29 -3.38 -20.65
C ARG A 80 0.80 -3.35 -20.89
N ASN A 81 0.36 -2.48 -21.81
CA ASN A 81 -1.03 -2.37 -22.23
C ASN A 81 -1.98 -2.09 -21.05
N ILE A 82 -1.54 -1.26 -20.10
CA ILE A 82 -2.38 -0.86 -18.97
C ILE A 82 -3.51 0.03 -19.51
N PRO A 83 -4.78 -0.31 -19.27
CA PRO A 83 -5.89 0.49 -19.73
C PRO A 83 -5.97 1.79 -18.93
N ASN A 84 -6.24 2.91 -19.61
CA ASN A 84 -6.44 4.19 -18.95
C ASN A 84 -7.87 4.27 -18.37
N ILE A 85 -8.04 3.76 -17.15
CA ILE A 85 -9.33 3.71 -16.46
C ILE A 85 -9.27 4.49 -15.13
N LYS A 86 -10.45 4.91 -14.66
CA LYS A 86 -10.61 5.51 -13.35
C LYS A 86 -10.49 4.44 -12.27
N SER A 87 -9.98 4.83 -11.10
CA SER A 87 -9.94 3.97 -9.92
C SER A 87 -11.34 3.51 -9.50
N PRO A 88 -11.50 2.25 -9.08
CA PRO A 88 -12.77 1.75 -8.56
C PRO A 88 -13.16 2.49 -7.27
N GLN A 89 -14.45 2.52 -6.96
CA GLN A 89 -14.97 3.35 -5.87
C GLN A 89 -14.40 2.97 -4.50
N TRP A 90 -14.26 1.67 -4.21
CA TRP A 90 -13.69 1.20 -2.95
C TRP A 90 -12.25 1.71 -2.73
N LEU A 91 -11.44 1.79 -3.80
CA LEU A 91 -10.06 2.28 -3.73
C LEU A 91 -10.04 3.76 -3.41
N LYS A 92 -10.88 4.54 -4.10
CA LYS A 92 -11.04 5.98 -3.83
C LYS A 92 -11.49 6.24 -2.40
N ASN A 93 -12.49 5.50 -1.92
CA ASN A 93 -13.01 5.65 -0.56
C ASN A 93 -11.89 5.41 0.47
N ARG A 94 -11.12 4.31 0.34
CA ARG A 94 -10.00 4.03 1.25
C ARG A 94 -8.92 5.12 1.23
N LEU A 95 -8.56 5.64 0.06
CA LEU A 95 -7.61 6.74 -0.04
C LEU A 95 -8.12 8.01 0.63
N ILE A 96 -9.39 8.37 0.42
CA ILE A 96 -10.01 9.55 1.03
C ILE A 96 -10.03 9.45 2.56
N LEU A 97 -10.33 8.26 3.11
CA LEU A 97 -10.30 8.03 4.56
C LEU A 97 -8.90 8.17 5.18
N CYS A 98 -7.85 8.11 4.36
CA CYS A 98 -6.47 8.34 4.75
C CYS A 98 -5.96 9.73 4.30
N ASP A 99 -6.85 10.68 4.03
CA ASP A 99 -6.55 12.03 3.55
C ASP A 99 -5.73 12.09 2.25
N VAL A 100 -5.80 11.04 1.43
CA VAL A 100 -5.16 10.98 0.11
C VAL A 100 -6.19 11.24 -0.98
N ARG A 101 -5.97 12.31 -1.75
CA ARG A 101 -6.80 12.63 -2.93
C ARG A 101 -6.59 11.61 -4.05
N PRO A 102 -7.64 10.92 -4.54
CA PRO A 102 -7.53 10.05 -5.70
C PRO A 102 -7.27 10.83 -7.00
N ILE A 103 -6.43 10.29 -7.88
CA ILE A 103 -5.97 10.93 -9.13
C ILE A 103 -6.29 10.05 -10.34
N ASN A 104 -5.67 8.88 -10.46
CA ASN A 104 -5.89 7.90 -11.53
C ASN A 104 -5.49 6.50 -11.03
N LEU A 105 -5.86 5.45 -11.76
CA LEU A 105 -5.66 4.07 -11.30
C LEU A 105 -4.21 3.77 -10.87
N ILE A 106 -3.22 4.18 -11.66
CA ILE A 106 -1.81 3.84 -11.39
C ILE A 106 -1.33 4.55 -10.12
N VAL A 107 -1.54 5.87 -10.05
CA VAL A 107 -1.15 6.68 -8.89
C VAL A 107 -1.87 6.19 -7.62
N ASP A 108 -3.16 5.90 -7.74
CA ASP A 108 -3.99 5.46 -6.63
C ASP A 108 -3.56 4.07 -6.12
N LEU A 109 -3.17 3.16 -7.01
CA LEU A 109 -2.62 1.86 -6.62
C LEU A 109 -1.26 2.01 -5.92
N THR A 110 -0.37 2.88 -6.39
CA THR A 110 0.92 3.10 -5.72
C THR A 110 0.74 3.69 -4.32
N ASN A 111 -0.18 4.65 -4.15
CA ASN A 111 -0.49 5.23 -2.85
C ASN A 111 -1.18 4.23 -1.92
N TYR A 112 -2.11 3.43 -2.46
CA TYR A 112 -2.83 2.44 -1.69
C TYR A 112 -1.90 1.35 -1.16
N VAL A 113 -1.00 0.81 -1.99
CA VAL A 113 -0.02 -0.19 -1.54
C VAL A 113 0.96 0.40 -0.52
N MET A 114 1.35 1.67 -0.68
CA MET A 114 2.17 2.38 0.30
C MET A 114 1.47 2.46 1.66
N LEU A 115 0.20 2.87 1.71
CA LEU A 115 -0.58 2.94 2.94
C LEU A 115 -0.86 1.55 3.55
N GLU A 116 -1.12 0.55 2.70
CA GLU A 116 -1.43 -0.82 3.15
C GLU A 116 -0.19 -1.50 3.76
N THR A 117 0.95 -1.44 3.06
CA THR A 117 2.14 -2.25 3.38
C THR A 117 3.28 -1.48 4.03
N GLY A 118 3.30 -0.15 3.88
CA GLY A 118 4.40 0.71 4.29
C GLY A 118 5.53 0.79 3.25
N GLN A 119 5.35 0.22 2.06
CA GLN A 119 6.34 0.25 0.98
C GLN A 119 5.95 1.32 -0.06
N PRO A 120 6.69 2.43 -0.17
CA PRO A 120 6.52 3.39 -1.26
C PRO A 120 6.81 2.72 -2.61
N LEU A 121 6.00 3.04 -3.60
CA LEU A 121 6.14 2.57 -4.98
C LEU A 121 6.11 3.75 -5.95
N HIS A 122 6.63 3.53 -7.16
CA HIS A 122 6.64 4.50 -8.24
C HIS A 122 6.29 3.82 -9.57
N ALA A 123 5.65 4.56 -10.48
CA ALA A 123 5.18 4.07 -11.79
C ALA A 123 5.07 5.21 -12.81
#